data_AF-A0A430E9Q6-F1
#
_entry.id   AF-A0A430E9Q6-F1
#
_cell.length_a   1.000
_cell.length_b   1.000
_cell.length_c   1.000
_cell.angle_alpha   90.00
_cell.angle_beta   90.00
_cell.angle_gamma   90.00
#
_symmetry.space_group_name_H-M   'P 1'
#
loop_
_entity.id
_entity.type
_entity.pdbx_description
1 polymer ?
#
loop_
_entity_poly.entity_id
_entity_poly.type
_entity_poly.pdbx_seq_one_letter_code
_entity_poly.pdbx_strand_id
1 'polypeptide(L)'
;MSSTNPTRLDESMGPHEAECPERILDLLSETDRPHAIDWRARCRAAIASRRREVPDGALVRFESPLTCSDDRQETDFRVRKDGAKLRFFRLDGNGPYRVRHFYKLKWSIVPETKVHRTVFTRAGEPTKEMLKCA
;
A
#
# COMPACT_ATOMS: atom_id res chain seq x y z
N MET A 1 39.26 15.54 35.74
CA MET A 1 38.34 14.57 36.35
C MET A 1 37.05 14.59 35.55
N SER A 2 36.92 13.67 34.60
CA SER A 2 35.72 13.56 33.76
C SER A 2 34.63 12.85 34.55
N SER A 3 33.65 13.62 35.00
CA SER A 3 32.45 13.11 35.65
C SER A 3 31.54 12.51 34.58
N THR A 4 31.59 11.19 34.44
CA THR A 4 30.64 10.43 33.64
C THR A 4 29.30 10.47 34.35
N ASN A 5 28.39 11.35 33.90
CA ASN A 5 27.00 11.33 34.35
C ASN A 5 26.36 10.05 33.78
N PRO A 6 25.97 9.06 34.61
CA PRO A 6 25.27 7.88 34.11
C PRO A 6 23.95 8.35 33.50
N THR A 7 23.60 7.85 32.33
CA THR A 7 22.33 8.13 31.65
C THR A 7 21.18 7.80 32.60
N ARG A 8 20.71 8.80 33.35
CA ARG A 8 19.60 8.66 34.28
C ARG A 8 18.37 8.36 33.44
N LEU A 9 17.92 7.11 33.46
CA LEU A 9 16.65 6.71 32.88
C LEU A 9 15.55 7.41 33.67
N ASP A 10 14.92 8.39 33.05
CA ASP A 10 13.81 9.12 33.64
C ASP A 10 12.54 8.25 33.57
N GLU A 11 11.74 8.22 34.63
CA GLU A 11 10.50 7.42 34.68
C GLU A 11 9.43 7.92 33.70
N SER A 12 9.65 9.09 33.07
CA SER A 12 8.81 9.61 32.00
C SER A 12 9.14 9.03 30.61
N MET A 13 10.13 8.14 30.50
CA MET A 13 10.51 7.51 29.24
C MET A 13 9.44 6.51 28.79
N GLY A 14 8.74 6.83 27.71
CA GLY A 14 7.72 5.98 27.09
C GLY A 14 8.26 5.04 26.02
N PRO A 15 7.49 4.02 25.61
CA PRO A 15 7.88 3.08 24.56
C PRO A 15 8.07 3.78 23.20
N HIS A 16 9.20 3.48 22.55
CA HIS A 16 9.49 3.96 21.19
C HIS A 16 8.77 3.14 20.13
N GLU A 17 8.75 1.81 20.27
CA GLU A 17 8.16 0.90 19.28
C GLU A 17 6.64 1.01 19.21
N ALA A 18 6.12 1.09 17.99
CA ALA A 18 4.69 1.30 17.71
C ALA A 18 3.98 0.05 17.16
N GLU A 19 4.50 -1.14 17.47
CA GLU A 19 3.96 -2.42 16.96
C GLU A 19 3.01 -3.14 17.93
N CYS A 20 2.44 -2.41 18.89
CA CYS A 20 1.50 -2.95 19.87
C CYS A 20 0.23 -3.52 19.19
N PRO A 21 -0.19 -4.75 19.53
CA PRO A 21 -1.45 -5.32 19.05
C PRO A 21 -2.68 -4.55 19.52
N GLU A 22 -3.71 -4.47 18.68
CA GLU A 22 -4.97 -3.75 18.98
C GLU A 22 -5.63 -4.23 20.28
N ARG A 23 -5.72 -5.55 20.48
CA ARG A 23 -6.28 -6.14 21.71
C ARG A 23 -5.65 -5.63 23.00
N ILE A 24 -4.36 -5.26 22.96
CA ILE A 24 -3.64 -4.74 24.12
C ILE A 24 -3.95 -3.26 24.29
N LEU A 25 -3.99 -2.50 23.19
CA LEU A 25 -4.39 -1.08 23.23
C LEU A 25 -5.79 -0.90 23.82
N ASP A 26 -6.70 -1.83 23.55
CA ASP A 26 -8.09 -1.78 24.04
C ASP A 26 -8.22 -2.10 25.53
N LEU A 27 -7.22 -2.78 26.14
CA LEU A 27 -7.18 -3.04 27.58
C LEU A 27 -6.62 -1.87 28.38
N LEU A 28 -6.00 -0.89 27.72
CA LEU A 28 -5.39 0.23 28.40
C LEU A 28 -6.45 1.24 28.84
N SER A 29 -6.45 1.56 30.13
CA SER A 29 -7.26 2.63 30.68
C SER A 29 -6.92 3.99 30.04
N GLU A 30 -7.90 4.89 30.05
CA GLU A 30 -7.74 6.28 29.64
C GLU A 30 -6.60 6.95 30.42
N THR A 31 -5.87 7.85 29.76
CA THR A 31 -4.68 8.50 30.32
C THR A 31 -4.54 9.90 29.77
N ASP A 32 -4.16 10.85 30.61
CA ASP A 32 -3.90 12.24 30.22
C ASP A 32 -2.42 12.49 29.88
N ARG A 33 -1.57 11.46 30.03
CA ARG A 33 -0.13 11.58 29.77
C ARG A 33 0.13 11.75 28.26
N PRO A 34 0.69 12.88 27.79
CA PRO A 34 0.82 13.17 26.37
C PRO A 34 1.62 12.10 25.60
N HIS A 35 2.71 11.60 26.18
CA HIS A 35 3.53 10.56 25.53
C HIS A 35 2.79 9.24 25.35
N ALA A 36 1.89 8.88 26.28
CA ALA A 36 1.12 7.65 26.21
C ALA A 36 0.02 7.76 25.15
N ILE A 37 -0.60 8.94 25.02
CA ILE A 37 -1.58 9.24 23.97
C ILE A 37 -0.90 9.17 22.59
N ASP A 38 0.25 9.83 22.41
CA ASP A 38 1.03 9.79 21.17
C ASP A 38 1.41 8.36 20.77
N TRP A 39 1.95 7.59 21.71
CA TRP A 39 2.33 6.20 21.46
C TRP A 39 1.13 5.34 21.03
N ARG A 40 -0.04 5.48 21.68
CA ARG A 40 -1.27 4.79 21.29
C ARG A 40 -1.72 5.19 19.88
N ALA A 41 -1.64 6.48 19.54
CA ALA A 41 -1.97 6.97 18.20
C ALA A 41 -1.04 6.36 17.13
N ARG A 42 0.28 6.33 17.38
CA ARG A 42 1.27 5.67 16.50
C ARG A 42 0.97 4.18 16.32
N CYS A 43 0.61 3.47 17.40
CA CYS A 43 0.24 2.05 17.30
C CYS A 43 -1.01 1.83 16.45
N ARG A 44 -2.06 2.65 16.64
CA ARG A 44 -3.28 2.56 15.83
C ARG A 44 -3.00 2.86 14.35
N ALA A 45 -2.17 3.84 14.05
CA ALA A 45 -1.75 4.13 12.67
C ALA A 45 -1.00 2.94 12.03
N ALA A 46 -0.13 2.27 12.79
CA ALA A 46 0.58 1.07 12.31
C ALA A 46 -0.39 -0.10 12.04
N ILE A 47 -1.39 -0.32 12.90
CA ILE A 47 -2.43 -1.33 12.71
C ILE A 47 -3.27 -1.02 11.46
N ALA A 48 -3.76 0.22 11.32
CA ALA A 48 -4.53 0.65 10.16
C ALA A 48 -3.74 0.46 8.85
N SER A 49 -2.44 0.78 8.88
CA SER A 49 -1.55 0.59 7.73
C SER A 49 -1.42 -0.88 7.31
N ARG A 50 -1.37 -1.81 8.27
CA ARG A 50 -1.30 -3.27 8.05
C ARG A 50 -2.62 -3.88 7.61
N ARG A 51 -3.76 -3.26 7.98
CA ARG A 51 -5.11 -3.67 7.56
C ARG A 51 -5.42 -3.34 6.11
N ARG A 52 -4.64 -2.46 5.46
CA ARG A 52 -4.81 -2.14 4.03
C ARG A 52 -4.64 -3.41 3.20
N GLU A 53 -5.72 -3.85 2.56
CA GLU A 53 -5.67 -5.01 1.68
C GLU A 53 -5.08 -4.63 0.31
N VAL A 54 -4.27 -5.54 -0.23
CA VAL A 54 -3.78 -5.45 -1.60
C VAL A 54 -4.33 -6.65 -2.36
N PRO A 55 -5.19 -6.42 -3.37
CA PRO A 55 -5.68 -7.49 -4.23
C PRO A 55 -4.55 -8.25 -4.93
N ASP A 56 -4.77 -9.54 -5.18
CA ASP A 56 -3.85 -10.29 -6.02
C ASP A 56 -3.86 -9.71 -7.45
N GLY A 57 -2.68 -9.54 -8.03
CA GLY A 57 -2.53 -8.87 -9.31
C GLY A 57 -2.71 -7.35 -9.25
N ALA A 58 -2.79 -6.67 -8.10
CA ALA A 58 -2.89 -5.21 -8.08
C ALA A 58 -1.62 -4.52 -8.60
N LEU A 59 -1.77 -3.37 -9.28
CA LEU A 59 -0.66 -2.47 -9.57
C LEU A 59 -0.50 -1.48 -8.41
N VAL A 60 0.65 -1.53 -7.72
CA VAL A 60 0.96 -0.64 -6.60
C VAL A 60 2.01 0.36 -7.04
N ARG A 61 1.75 1.65 -6.78
CA ARG A 61 2.68 2.76 -6.99
C ARG A 61 3.18 3.28 -5.65
N PHE A 62 4.49 3.36 -5.50
CA PHE A 62 5.16 3.97 -4.36
C PHE A 62 5.39 5.46 -4.59
N GLU A 63 5.25 6.28 -3.54
CA GLU A 63 5.55 7.72 -3.60
C GLU A 63 7.06 7.97 -3.76
N SER A 64 7.88 7.14 -3.12
CA SER A 64 9.34 7.18 -3.23
C SER A 64 9.83 6.00 -4.07
N PRO A 65 10.71 6.21 -5.06
CA PRO A 65 11.26 5.13 -5.87
C PRO A 65 11.99 4.11 -5.01
N LEU A 66 11.77 2.83 -5.31
CA LEU A 66 12.47 1.73 -4.66
C LEU A 66 13.66 1.31 -5.50
N THR A 67 14.84 1.29 -4.88
CA THR A 67 16.04 0.71 -5.48
C THR A 67 15.90 -0.81 -5.51
N CYS A 68 15.93 -1.37 -6.70
CA CYS A 68 15.95 -2.80 -6.91
C CYS A 68 17.37 -3.36 -6.75
N SER A 69 17.51 -4.70 -6.77
CA SER A 69 18.82 -5.38 -6.74
C SER A 69 19.77 -4.97 -7.87
N ASP A 70 19.22 -4.48 -8.98
CA ASP A 70 19.98 -4.13 -10.19
C ASP A 70 20.30 -2.62 -10.24
N ASP A 71 20.29 -1.94 -9.09
CA ASP A 71 20.45 -0.48 -8.90
C ASP A 71 19.45 0.42 -9.64
N ARG A 72 18.48 -0.17 -10.35
CA ARG A 72 17.38 0.56 -10.97
C ARG A 72 16.38 1.02 -9.92
N GLN A 73 15.89 2.24 -10.10
CA GLN A 73 14.82 2.80 -9.28
C GLN A 73 13.50 2.64 -10.00
N GLU A 74 12.53 2.04 -9.31
CA GLU A 74 11.20 1.80 -9.85
C GLU A 74 10.15 2.25 -8.84
N THR A 75 9.06 2.83 -9.33
CA THR A 75 7.92 3.25 -8.48
C THR A 75 6.75 2.27 -8.56
N ASP A 76 6.63 1.53 -9.66
CA ASP A 76 5.44 0.78 -10.01
C ASP A 76 5.71 -0.72 -10.00
N PHE A 77 4.90 -1.46 -9.26
CA PHE A 77 5.05 -2.90 -9.12
C PHE A 77 3.71 -3.63 -9.18
N ARG A 78 3.68 -4.71 -9.95
CA ARG A 78 2.59 -5.69 -9.95
C ARG A 78 2.73 -6.61 -8.74
N VAL A 79 1.71 -6.69 -7.92
CA VAL A 79 1.70 -7.55 -6.72
C VAL A 79 1.13 -8.91 -7.09
N ARG A 80 1.78 -9.99 -6.64
CA ARG A 80 1.19 -11.34 -6.61
C ARG A 80 1.24 -11.91 -5.20
N LYS A 81 0.17 -12.61 -4.80
CA LYS A 81 0.09 -13.33 -3.53
C LYS A 81 0.74 -14.72 -3.68
N ASP A 82 1.62 -15.07 -2.76
CA ASP A 82 2.29 -16.37 -2.61
C ASP A 82 1.97 -16.88 -1.20
N GLY A 83 0.80 -17.51 -1.07
CA GLY A 83 0.17 -17.80 0.23
C GLY A 83 -0.08 -16.51 1.02
N ALA A 84 0.52 -16.40 2.21
CA ALA A 84 0.46 -15.20 3.05
C ALA A 84 1.47 -14.10 2.68
N LYS A 85 2.40 -14.38 1.74
CA LYS A 85 3.46 -13.44 1.36
C LYS A 85 3.06 -12.65 0.12
N LEU A 86 3.47 -11.39 0.07
CA LEU A 86 3.38 -10.56 -1.14
C LEU A 86 4.70 -10.63 -1.91
N ARG A 87 4.61 -10.85 -3.22
CA ARG A 87 5.72 -10.78 -4.18
C ARG A 87 5.47 -9.61 -5.12
N PHE A 88 6.50 -8.83 -5.39
CA PHE A 88 6.42 -7.66 -6.25
C PHE A 88 7.17 -7.95 -7.55
N PHE A 89 6.53 -7.69 -8.68
CA PHE A 89 7.11 -7.83 -10.01
C PHE A 89 7.13 -6.46 -10.65
N ARG A 90 8.19 -6.16 -11.39
CA ARG A 90 8.19 -4.99 -12.28
C ARG A 90 7.20 -5.20 -13.42
N LEU A 91 6.87 -4.10 -14.10
CA LEU A 91 5.95 -4.11 -15.25
C LEU A 91 6.51 -4.87 -16.46
N ASP A 92 7.85 -4.98 -16.57
CA ASP A 92 8.55 -5.79 -17.57
C ASP A 92 8.50 -7.31 -17.29
N GLY A 93 7.92 -7.71 -16.16
CA GLY A 93 7.86 -9.10 -15.70
C GLY A 93 9.06 -9.56 -14.88
N ASN A 94 10.06 -8.70 -14.64
CA ASN A 94 11.21 -9.02 -13.81
C ASN A 94 10.83 -9.09 -12.31
N GLY A 95 11.43 -10.02 -11.57
CA GLY A 95 11.12 -10.32 -10.17
C GLY A 95 11.23 -11.82 -9.86
N PRO A 96 10.86 -12.26 -8.64
CA PRO A 96 10.12 -11.52 -7.62
C PRO A 96 11.01 -10.71 -6.66
N TYR A 97 10.57 -9.49 -6.35
CA TYR A 97 11.14 -8.63 -5.32
C TYR A 97 10.36 -8.76 -4.00
N ARG A 98 11.10 -8.67 -2.88
CA ARG A 98 10.53 -8.54 -1.53
C ARG A 98 10.69 -7.10 -1.05
N VAL A 99 9.61 -6.35 -1.00
CA VAL A 99 9.60 -5.00 -0.41
C VAL A 99 9.51 -5.10 1.11
N ARG A 100 10.55 -4.65 1.82
CA ARG A 100 10.57 -4.61 3.29
C ARG A 100 9.68 -3.48 3.80
N HIS A 101 9.07 -3.70 4.95
CA HIS A 101 8.19 -2.71 5.58
C HIS A 101 7.13 -2.11 4.65
N PHE A 102 6.65 -2.89 3.68
CA PHE A 102 5.70 -2.45 2.65
C PHE A 102 4.55 -1.60 3.20
N TYR A 103 3.90 -2.05 4.27
CA TYR A 103 2.79 -1.31 4.88
C TYR A 103 3.19 0.01 5.55
N LYS A 104 4.46 0.20 5.93
CA LYS A 104 5.00 1.46 6.46
C LYS A 104 5.33 2.45 5.34
N LEU A 105 5.48 1.99 4.10
CA LEU A 105 5.73 2.85 2.96
C LEU A 105 4.44 3.56 2.52
N LYS A 106 4.60 4.73 1.91
CA LYS A 106 3.51 5.44 1.23
C LYS A 106 3.33 4.85 -0.16
N TRP A 107 2.16 4.25 -0.38
CA TRP A 107 1.80 3.60 -1.63
C TRP A 107 0.30 3.72 -1.88
N SER A 108 -0.07 3.64 -3.15
CA SER A 108 -1.46 3.61 -3.62
C SER A 108 -1.65 2.51 -4.67
N ILE A 109 -2.87 2.01 -4.80
CA ILE A 109 -3.23 1.08 -5.88
C ILE A 109 -3.60 1.94 -7.08
N VAL A 110 -2.92 1.70 -8.20
CA VAL A 110 -3.25 2.35 -9.48
C VAL A 110 -4.47 1.64 -10.06
N PRO A 111 -5.59 2.34 -10.29
CA PRO A 111 -6.76 1.75 -10.94
C PRO A 111 -6.42 1.45 -12.40
N GLU A 112 -6.42 0.18 -12.78
CA GLU A 112 -6.36 -0.21 -14.19
C GLU A 112 -7.75 -0.06 -14.79
N THR A 113 -7.95 1.02 -15.56
CA THR A 113 -9.16 1.19 -16.35
C THR A 113 -9.13 0.16 -17.48
N LYS A 114 -9.85 -0.95 -17.29
CA LYS A 114 -10.16 -1.85 -18.41
C LYS A 114 -11.06 -1.09 -19.38
N VAL A 115 -10.49 -0.59 -20.47
CA VAL A 115 -11.27 0.01 -21.55
C VAL A 115 -12.07 -1.11 -22.20
N HIS A 116 -13.37 -1.16 -21.92
CA HIS A 116 -14.27 -2.04 -22.63
C HIS A 116 -14.35 -1.58 -24.09
N ARG A 117 -14.19 -2.50 -25.04
CA ARG A 117 -14.34 -2.19 -26.47
C ARG A 117 -15.78 -1.76 -26.74
N THR A 118 -16.04 -0.47 -26.78
CA THR A 118 -17.31 0.08 -27.23
C THR A 118 -17.40 -0.13 -28.74
N VAL A 119 -18.22 -1.09 -29.16
CA VAL A 119 -18.56 -1.27 -30.57
C VAL A 119 -19.62 -0.23 -30.90
N PHE A 120 -19.24 0.85 -31.58
CA PHE A 120 -20.20 1.76 -32.19
C PHE A 120 -20.78 1.09 -33.44
N THR A 121 -21.97 0.51 -33.34
CA THR A 121 -22.72 0.06 -34.52
C THR A 121 -23.09 1.29 -35.34
N ARG A 122 -22.63 1.36 -36.60
CA ARG A 122 -23.07 2.39 -37.55
C ARG A 122 -24.53 2.09 -37.92
N ALA A 123 -25.44 3.01 -37.58
CA ALA A 123 -26.81 2.98 -38.05
C ALA A 123 -26.89 3.48 -39.50
N GLY A 124 -27.61 2.72 -40.35
CA GLY A 124 -28.19 3.21 -41.59
C GLY A 124 -27.45 2.85 -42.87
N GLU A 125 -27.69 1.64 -43.38
CA GLU A 125 -27.56 1.37 -44.81
C GLU A 125 -28.99 1.43 -45.41
N PRO A 126 -29.29 2.31 -46.39
CA PRO A 126 -30.62 2.38 -46.97
C PRO A 126 -30.87 1.15 -47.85
N THR A 127 -31.90 0.37 -47.51
CA THR A 127 -32.44 -0.69 -48.36
C THR A 127 -32.91 -0.07 -49.68
N LYS A 128 -32.21 -0.36 -50.79
CA LYS A 128 -32.67 -0.06 -52.14
C LYS A 128 -33.97 -0.83 -52.39
N GLU A 129 -35.07 -0.12 -52.28
CA GLU A 129 -36.39 -0.58 -52.71
C GLU A 129 -36.36 -0.71 -54.23
N MET A 130 -36.45 -1.94 -54.72
CA MET A 130 -36.50 -2.26 -56.15
C MET A 130 -37.86 -1.81 -56.71
N LEU A 131 -37.91 -0.67 -57.39
CA LEU A 131 -39.03 -0.32 -58.26
C LEU A 131 -39.11 -1.34 -59.40
N LYS A 132 -40.20 -2.11 -59.42
CA LYS A 132 -40.60 -2.95 -60.56
C LYS A 132 -41.16 -2.04 -61.65
N CYS A 133 -40.66 -2.20 -62.87
CA CYS A 133 -41.19 -1.58 -64.08
C CYS A 133 -42.64 -2.03 -64.32
N ALA A 134 -43.47 -1.10 -64.79
CA ALA A 134 -44.74 -1.36 -65.46
C ALA A 134 -44.66 -0.76 -66.88
#